data_AF-A0A1Z5JXT4-F1
#
_entry.id   AF-A0A1Z5JXT4-F1
#
_cell.length_a   1.000
_cell.length_b   1.000
_cell.length_c   1.000
_cell.angle_alpha   90.00
_cell.angle_beta   90.00
_cell.angle_gamma   90.00
#
_symmetry.space_group_name_H-M   'P 1'
#
loop_
_entity.id
_entity.type
_entity.pdbx_description
1 polymer ?
#
loop_
_entity_poly.entity_id
_entity_poly.type
_entity_poly.pdbx_seq_one_letter_code
_entity_poly.pdbx_strand_id
1 'polypeptide(L)'
;MVAVRPSRSLVGGGRTSPPRCTCTLLILFSLTLYYWTFIDIDKSIRLSIETISPAAAPITIEVDPAELDASRTYIRSIKSFGRALKFLHIPKNAGSAIEEVAGGTRPQYWGGCLFKHKPKRKSCIYPQGGWWPEHVAWWHIPSQFFPLGKVDPYADADVFAVVREPLDRILSEFYYVCSLRHEDWRPYQCDKDRLFEPEYLNNWLQRKIQAQPETPSAERYLMDFGHFTPQSEFIFGPNEVRMVDYVLFMDDSFGKSFDQLMAAFELSEIKIKKFNALGAKERTVDTHLNVTHLDRETLSVFHSKYAEDFALFGTKLEVR
;
A
#
# COMPACT_ATOMS: atom_id res chain seq x y z
N MET A 1 8.91 55.18 -9.57
CA MET A 1 7.72 55.56 -10.36
C MET A 1 6.57 54.71 -9.83
N VAL A 2 5.88 55.10 -8.76
CA VAL A 2 4.82 56.14 -8.62
C VAL A 2 3.61 55.88 -9.51
N ALA A 3 2.57 55.33 -8.86
CA ALA A 3 1.12 55.63 -8.91
C ALA A 3 0.40 55.68 -10.28
N VAL A 4 -0.88 55.33 -10.42
CA VAL A 4 -2.02 56.10 -9.89
C VAL A 4 -3.34 55.29 -10.02
N ARG A 5 -4.17 55.37 -8.97
CA ARG A 5 -5.58 54.95 -8.89
C ARG A 5 -6.49 55.84 -9.76
N PRO A 6 -7.77 55.48 -9.90
CA PRO A 6 -8.78 56.46 -9.53
C PRO A 6 -9.77 55.92 -8.49
N SER A 7 -9.99 56.77 -7.50
CA SER A 7 -11.12 56.77 -6.57
C SER A 7 -12.39 57.30 -7.26
N ARG A 8 -13.55 56.77 -6.88
CA ARG A 8 -14.76 57.61 -6.72
C ARG A 8 -15.69 57.05 -5.65
N SER A 9 -16.39 57.98 -5.04
CA SER A 9 -17.02 57.96 -3.73
C SER A 9 -18.43 57.38 -3.70
N LEU A 10 -18.81 57.04 -2.47
CA LEU A 10 -20.12 56.69 -1.93
C LEU A 10 -21.23 57.69 -2.28
N VAL A 11 -22.43 57.18 -2.58
CA VAL A 11 -23.72 57.73 -2.18
C VAL A 11 -24.64 56.55 -1.84
N GLY A 12 -25.29 56.61 -0.67
CA GLY A 12 -26.09 55.53 -0.11
C GLY A 12 -27.56 55.50 -0.56
N GLY A 13 -28.30 54.59 0.06
CA GLY A 13 -29.76 54.60 0.09
C GLY A 13 -30.38 53.27 -0.35
N GLY A 14 -31.24 52.71 0.51
CA GLY A 14 -32.29 51.78 0.08
C GLY A 14 -32.16 50.36 0.60
N ARG A 15 -32.58 50.14 1.87
CA ARG A 15 -33.08 48.83 2.30
C ARG A 15 -34.36 48.52 1.51
N THR A 16 -34.32 47.51 0.67
CA THR A 16 -35.52 46.73 0.30
C THR A 16 -35.11 45.26 0.20
N SER A 17 -35.68 44.45 1.08
CA SER A 17 -35.58 42.99 1.08
C SER A 17 -36.65 42.41 0.13
N PRO A 18 -36.29 41.63 -0.89
CA PRO A 18 -37.23 40.81 -1.64
C PRO A 18 -37.31 39.38 -1.05
N PRO A 19 -38.34 38.61 -1.43
CA PRO A 19 -38.90 37.55 -0.58
C PRO A 19 -38.06 36.27 -0.57
N ARG A 20 -38.20 35.53 0.54
CA ARG A 20 -37.69 34.17 0.68
C ARG A 20 -38.43 33.25 -0.29
N CYS A 21 -37.79 32.86 -1.38
CA CYS A 21 -38.17 31.69 -2.15
C CYS A 21 -37.75 30.43 -1.37
N THR A 22 -38.69 29.77 -0.72
CA THR A 22 -38.52 28.40 -0.25
C THR A 22 -38.68 27.47 -1.45
N CYS A 23 -37.56 27.14 -2.10
CA CYS A 23 -37.48 25.96 -2.96
C CYS A 23 -37.43 24.72 -2.08
N THR A 24 -38.58 24.09 -1.86
CA THR A 24 -38.67 22.73 -1.32
C THR A 24 -38.08 21.78 -2.36
N LEU A 25 -36.80 21.43 -2.19
CA LEU A 25 -36.15 20.38 -2.97
C LEU A 25 -36.65 19.04 -2.45
N LEU A 26 -37.66 18.47 -3.11
CA LEU A 26 -38.09 17.09 -2.95
C LEU A 26 -37.00 16.18 -3.51
N ILE A 27 -36.04 15.79 -2.65
CA ILE A 27 -35.11 14.71 -2.95
C ILE A 27 -35.89 13.40 -2.74
N LEU A 28 -36.43 12.86 -3.83
CA LEU A 28 -36.89 11.47 -3.88
C LEU A 28 -35.66 10.57 -3.82
N PHE A 29 -35.34 10.08 -2.61
CA PHE A 29 -34.46 8.93 -2.43
C PHE A 29 -35.19 7.70 -2.98
N SER A 30 -34.91 7.35 -4.22
CA SER A 30 -35.17 6.00 -4.74
C SER A 30 -34.18 5.05 -4.06
N LEU A 31 -34.63 4.42 -2.98
CA LEU A 31 -33.99 3.25 -2.37
C LEU A 31 -34.10 2.07 -3.34
N THR A 32 -33.19 1.98 -4.30
CA THR A 32 -32.88 0.70 -4.95
C THR A 32 -32.04 -0.12 -3.99
N LEU A 33 -32.70 -1.01 -3.25
CA LEU A 33 -32.06 -2.14 -2.60
C LEU A 33 -31.41 -3.01 -3.69
N TYR A 34 -30.11 -2.81 -3.93
CA TYR A 34 -29.30 -3.82 -4.57
C TYR A 34 -29.05 -4.92 -3.55
N TYR A 35 -29.82 -6.01 -3.67
CA TYR A 35 -29.47 -7.28 -3.08
C TYR A 35 -28.12 -7.71 -3.66
N TRP A 36 -27.09 -7.70 -2.82
CA TRP A 36 -25.85 -8.39 -3.09
C TRP A 36 -26.10 -9.89 -2.92
N THR A 37 -26.44 -10.57 -4.02
CA THR A 37 -26.14 -11.99 -4.10
C THR A 37 -24.63 -12.12 -4.21
N PHE A 38 -23.99 -12.54 -3.12
CA PHE A 38 -22.66 -13.14 -3.17
C PHE A 38 -22.73 -14.29 -4.17
N ILE A 39 -22.17 -14.09 -5.36
CA ILE A 39 -21.73 -15.20 -6.20
C ILE A 39 -20.44 -15.66 -5.54
N ASP A 40 -20.54 -16.73 -4.78
CA ASP A 40 -19.44 -17.53 -4.26
C ASP A 40 -18.71 -18.14 -5.48
N ILE A 41 -17.76 -17.39 -6.07
CA ILE A 41 -16.97 -17.83 -7.24
C ILE A 41 -15.97 -18.94 -6.84
N ASP A 42 -15.84 -19.28 -5.56
CA ASP A 42 -14.88 -20.27 -5.08
C ASP A 42 -15.40 -21.73 -5.09
N LYS A 43 -16.56 -21.99 -5.72
CA LYS A 43 -17.14 -23.35 -5.80
C LYS A 43 -17.40 -23.91 -7.19
N SER A 44 -17.00 -23.25 -8.28
CA SER A 44 -17.19 -23.81 -9.64
C SER A 44 -15.97 -23.80 -10.55
N ILE A 45 -14.76 -23.87 -10.00
CA ILE A 45 -13.63 -24.48 -10.72
C ILE A 45 -13.03 -25.59 -9.84
N ARG A 46 -13.87 -26.52 -9.41
CA ARG A 46 -13.45 -27.92 -9.57
C ARG A 46 -13.49 -28.17 -11.07
N LEU A 47 -12.38 -27.89 -11.74
CA LEU A 47 -11.94 -28.79 -12.80
C LEU A 47 -11.80 -30.14 -12.12
N SER A 48 -12.92 -30.86 -12.00
CA SER A 48 -12.85 -32.29 -12.12
C SER A 48 -12.09 -32.50 -13.42
N ILE A 49 -10.80 -32.80 -13.27
CA ILE A 49 -10.10 -33.68 -14.17
C ILE A 49 -10.88 -34.99 -14.03
N GLU A 50 -12.08 -35.03 -14.61
CA GLU A 50 -12.65 -36.26 -15.09
C GLU A 50 -11.53 -36.79 -15.96
N THR A 51 -10.92 -37.87 -15.46
CA THR A 51 -9.98 -38.75 -16.15
C THR A 51 -10.04 -38.46 -17.64
N ILE A 52 -9.11 -37.61 -18.11
CA ILE A 52 -8.93 -37.37 -19.53
C ILE A 52 -8.68 -38.75 -20.08
N SER A 53 -9.68 -39.26 -20.80
CA SER A 53 -9.60 -40.55 -21.44
C SER A 53 -8.26 -40.57 -22.18
N PRO A 54 -7.36 -41.53 -21.92
CA PRO A 54 -6.04 -41.58 -22.56
C PRO A 54 -6.10 -41.79 -24.08
N ALA A 55 -7.30 -41.73 -24.67
CA ALA A 55 -7.58 -41.84 -26.09
C ALA A 55 -8.04 -40.53 -26.76
N ALA A 56 -8.02 -39.37 -26.05
CA ALA A 56 -8.26 -38.09 -26.73
C ALA A 56 -7.08 -37.81 -27.68
N ALA A 57 -7.36 -37.83 -28.98
CA ALA A 57 -6.39 -37.49 -30.02
C ALA A 57 -5.74 -36.13 -29.71
N PRO A 58 -4.43 -35.96 -29.96
CA PRO A 58 -3.74 -34.70 -29.69
C PRO A 58 -4.47 -33.56 -30.41
N ILE A 59 -4.79 -32.50 -29.66
CA ILE A 59 -5.35 -31.28 -30.22
C ILE A 59 -4.23 -30.62 -31.02
N THR A 60 -4.26 -30.78 -32.33
CA THR A 60 -3.39 -30.06 -33.25
C THR A 60 -3.96 -28.66 -33.41
N ILE A 61 -3.34 -27.67 -32.78
CA ILE A 61 -3.65 -26.27 -33.03
C ILE A 61 -2.86 -25.88 -34.28
N GLU A 62 -3.55 -25.75 -35.42
CA GLU A 62 -2.97 -25.13 -36.60
C GLU A 62 -2.89 -23.62 -36.35
N VAL A 63 -1.67 -23.14 -36.14
CA VAL A 63 -1.37 -21.71 -36.02
C VAL A 63 -1.02 -21.20 -37.42
N ASP A 64 -1.69 -20.12 -37.85
CA ASP A 64 -1.40 -19.48 -39.13
C ASP A 64 0.09 -19.08 -39.19
N PRO A 65 0.86 -19.52 -40.19
CA PRO A 65 2.25 -19.11 -40.37
C PRO A 65 2.46 -17.59 -40.36
N ALA A 66 1.48 -16.81 -40.82
CA ALA A 66 1.52 -15.35 -40.79
C ALA A 66 1.38 -14.79 -39.37
N GLU A 67 0.49 -15.34 -38.54
CA GLU A 67 0.39 -14.98 -37.11
C GLU A 67 1.65 -15.37 -36.33
N LEU A 68 2.24 -16.53 -36.66
CA LEU A 68 3.48 -16.98 -36.04
C LEU A 68 4.66 -16.05 -36.39
N ASP A 69 4.75 -15.60 -37.64
CA ASP A 69 5.81 -14.68 -38.09
C ASP A 69 5.61 -13.27 -37.53
N ALA A 70 4.36 -12.79 -37.44
CA ALA A 70 4.02 -11.53 -36.78
C ALA A 70 4.36 -11.56 -35.28
N SER A 71 4.05 -12.66 -34.59
CA SER A 71 4.39 -12.85 -33.16
C SER A 71 5.90 -12.89 -32.93
N ARG A 72 6.65 -13.58 -33.80
CA ARG A 72 8.12 -13.61 -33.74
C ARG A 72 8.73 -12.24 -34.03
N THR A 73 8.17 -11.51 -34.99
CA THR A 73 8.60 -10.15 -35.31
C THR A 73 8.33 -9.20 -34.15
N TYR A 74 7.16 -9.30 -33.51
CA TYR A 74 6.83 -8.55 -32.30
C TYR A 74 7.81 -8.85 -31.15
N ILE A 75 8.05 -10.13 -30.82
CA ILE A 75 9.01 -10.53 -29.78
C ILE A 75 10.42 -10.00 -30.07
N ARG A 76 10.88 -10.08 -31.33
CA ARG A 76 12.20 -9.55 -31.75
C ARG A 76 12.27 -8.03 -31.78
N SER A 77 11.13 -7.35 -31.89
CA SER A 77 11.05 -5.88 -31.88
C SER A 77 11.18 -5.30 -30.47
N ILE A 78 11.05 -6.14 -29.43
CA ILE A 78 11.27 -5.75 -28.04
C ILE A 78 12.78 -5.55 -27.84
N LYS A 79 13.24 -4.30 -28.04
CA LYS A 79 14.66 -3.91 -27.97
C LYS A 79 15.27 -4.10 -26.58
N SER A 80 14.45 -4.03 -25.53
CA SER A 80 14.71 -4.59 -24.22
C SER A 80 13.39 -4.83 -23.50
N PHE A 81 13.31 -5.89 -22.68
CA PHE A 81 12.29 -6.01 -21.62
C PHE A 81 12.66 -5.14 -20.40
N GLY A 82 13.65 -4.24 -20.54
CA GLY A 82 14.33 -3.53 -19.46
C GLY A 82 13.56 -2.33 -18.92
N ARG A 83 12.29 -2.55 -18.54
CA ARG A 83 11.60 -1.60 -17.66
C ARG A 83 12.34 -1.56 -16.33
N ALA A 84 12.48 -0.38 -15.76
CA ALA A 84 13.09 -0.25 -14.45
C ALA A 84 12.21 -0.97 -13.43
N LEU A 85 12.81 -1.71 -12.49
CA LEU A 85 12.08 -2.24 -11.35
C LEU A 85 11.96 -1.13 -10.28
N LYS A 86 10.76 -0.88 -9.77
CA LYS A 86 10.50 0.09 -8.69
C LYS A 86 9.80 -0.57 -7.52
N PHE A 87 10.21 -0.17 -6.32
CA PHE A 87 9.60 -0.66 -5.09
C PHE A 87 8.48 0.28 -4.59
N LEU A 88 7.27 -0.25 -4.42
CA LEU A 88 6.17 0.39 -3.70
C LEU A 88 6.26 0.03 -2.21
N HIS A 89 6.48 1.03 -1.36
CA HIS A 89 6.68 0.81 0.07
C HIS A 89 5.33 0.70 0.79
N ILE A 90 4.91 -0.53 1.05
CA ILE A 90 3.80 -0.79 1.99
C ILE A 90 4.36 -0.73 3.41
N PRO A 91 3.82 0.14 4.29
CA PRO A 91 4.31 0.27 5.65
C PRO A 91 4.40 -1.09 6.34
N LYS A 92 5.51 -1.27 7.07
CA LYS A 92 5.75 -2.42 7.95
C LYS A 92 6.01 -3.77 7.28
N ASN A 93 6.25 -3.76 5.96
CA ASN A 93 6.61 -4.95 5.18
C ASN A 93 8.05 -4.89 4.67
N ALA A 94 9.03 -4.85 5.57
CA ALA A 94 10.48 -4.79 5.24
C ALA A 94 10.97 -3.59 4.41
N GLY A 95 10.13 -2.57 4.17
CA GLY A 95 10.47 -1.47 3.25
C GLY A 95 11.78 -0.74 3.57
N SER A 96 12.05 -0.43 4.83
CA SER A 96 13.32 0.22 5.22
C SER A 96 14.57 -0.62 4.89
N ALA A 97 14.49 -1.94 5.02
CA ALA A 97 15.61 -2.83 4.73
C ALA A 97 15.87 -2.91 3.22
N ILE A 98 14.80 -2.93 2.42
CA ILE A 98 14.87 -2.93 0.94
C ILE A 98 15.47 -1.60 0.45
N GLU A 99 14.98 -0.47 0.97
CA GLU A 99 15.48 0.87 0.62
C GLU A 99 16.96 1.05 0.99
N GLU A 100 17.42 0.46 2.10
CA GLU A 100 18.80 0.53 2.52
C GLU A 100 19.76 -0.17 1.55
N VAL A 101 19.37 -1.35 1.04
CA VAL A 101 20.20 -2.11 0.10
C VAL A 101 20.12 -1.57 -1.34
N ALA A 102 19.02 -0.91 -1.69
CA ALA A 102 18.80 -0.34 -3.02
C ALA A 102 19.79 0.79 -3.37
N GLY A 103 20.20 1.62 -2.41
CA GLY A 103 21.08 2.75 -2.68
C GLY A 103 22.59 2.44 -2.63
N GLY A 104 22.99 1.20 -2.37
CA GLY A 104 24.40 0.85 -2.11
C GLY A 104 25.27 0.57 -3.34
N THR A 105 24.72 -0.02 -4.40
CA THR A 105 25.53 -0.62 -5.50
C THR A 105 25.25 -0.03 -6.87
N ARG A 106 23.99 0.31 -7.16
CA ARG A 106 23.54 1.04 -8.35
C ARG A 106 22.47 2.04 -7.92
N PRO A 107 22.33 3.22 -8.57
CA PRO A 107 21.32 4.20 -8.18
C PRO A 107 19.91 3.69 -8.49
N GLN A 108 19.32 2.94 -7.54
CA GLN A 108 17.91 2.59 -7.54
C GLN A 108 17.16 3.54 -6.59
N TYR A 109 16.16 4.22 -7.14
CA TYR A 109 15.33 5.16 -6.39
C TYR A 109 14.06 4.44 -5.95
N TRP A 110 14.12 3.80 -4.78
CA TRP A 110 13.02 2.98 -4.25
C TRP A 110 12.39 3.59 -3.01
N GLY A 111 11.08 3.36 -2.85
CA GLY A 111 10.28 3.85 -1.73
C GLY A 111 10.61 5.30 -1.36
N GLY A 112 10.88 5.59 -0.09
CA GLY A 112 11.18 6.93 0.41
C GLY A 112 12.33 7.65 -0.31
N CYS A 113 13.32 6.93 -0.86
CA CYS A 113 14.40 7.54 -1.63
C CYS A 113 13.88 8.16 -2.94
N LEU A 114 12.89 7.53 -3.59
CA LEU A 114 12.23 8.05 -4.79
C LEU A 114 11.54 9.40 -4.55
N PHE A 115 10.98 9.56 -3.35
CA PHE A 115 10.21 10.74 -2.95
C PHE A 115 11.01 11.78 -2.16
N LYS A 116 12.34 11.65 -2.08
CA LYS A 116 13.20 12.59 -1.34
C LYS A 116 12.79 12.78 0.11
N HIS A 117 12.43 11.68 0.77
CA HIS A 117 11.94 11.72 2.13
C HIS A 117 12.89 12.46 3.09
N LYS A 118 12.32 13.11 4.11
CA LYS A 118 13.08 13.74 5.20
C LYS A 118 12.80 13.05 6.54
N PRO A 119 13.79 12.94 7.45
CA PRO A 119 15.20 13.31 7.25
C PRO A 119 15.88 12.41 6.21
N LYS A 120 16.85 12.94 5.46
CA LYS A 120 17.54 12.16 4.42
C LYS A 120 18.27 10.98 5.04
N ARG A 121 18.02 9.77 4.54
CA ARG A 121 18.85 8.59 4.85
C ARG A 121 20.19 8.65 4.14
N LYS A 122 21.25 8.25 4.84
CA LYS A 122 22.62 8.13 4.30
C LYS A 122 22.73 7.06 3.20
N SER A 123 21.88 6.03 3.28
CA SER A 123 21.83 4.94 2.30
C SER A 123 21.06 5.29 1.04
N CYS A 124 20.27 6.37 1.02
CA CYS A 124 19.50 6.74 -0.16
C CYS A 124 20.37 7.53 -1.16
N ILE A 125 20.31 7.13 -2.41
CA ILE A 125 20.59 8.01 -3.55
C ILE A 125 19.25 8.61 -3.97
N TYR A 126 19.21 9.92 -4.24
CA TYR A 126 17.98 10.63 -4.59
C TYR A 126 17.99 11.05 -6.07
N PRO A 127 16.85 10.99 -6.77
CA PRO A 127 16.78 11.48 -8.14
C PRO A 127 17.04 12.99 -8.21
N GLN A 128 17.68 13.45 -9.30
CA GLN A 128 17.79 14.89 -9.58
C GLN A 128 16.44 15.44 -10.07
N GLY A 129 16.09 16.67 -9.67
CA GLY A 129 14.79 17.26 -10.03
C GLY A 129 13.60 16.58 -9.33
N GLY A 130 12.39 17.12 -9.51
CA GLY A 130 11.20 16.70 -8.78
C GLY A 130 11.08 17.34 -7.39
N TRP A 131 9.86 17.76 -7.05
CA TRP A 131 9.50 18.36 -5.77
C TRP A 131 8.34 17.59 -5.19
N TRP A 132 8.51 17.14 -3.94
CA TRP A 132 7.48 16.51 -3.14
C TRP A 132 7.33 17.38 -1.88
N PRO A 133 6.11 17.76 -1.49
CA PRO A 133 5.88 18.48 -0.25
C PRO A 133 6.55 17.78 0.94
N GLU A 134 7.22 18.57 1.78
CA GLU A 134 7.83 18.05 3.01
C GLU A 134 6.75 17.60 4.01
N HIS A 135 7.13 16.75 4.97
CA HIS A 135 6.24 16.23 6.02
C HIS A 135 5.08 15.34 5.57
N VAL A 136 5.08 14.88 4.31
CA VAL A 136 4.16 13.86 3.81
C VAL A 136 4.96 12.63 3.41
N ALA A 137 4.50 11.46 3.87
CA ALA A 137 5.10 10.17 3.54
C ALA A 137 4.60 9.66 2.17
N TRP A 138 4.93 10.37 1.08
CA TRP A 138 4.45 10.07 -0.27
C TRP A 138 4.70 8.63 -0.72
N TRP A 139 5.76 7.99 -0.20
CA TRP A 139 6.10 6.61 -0.50
C TRP A 139 5.16 5.57 0.13
N HIS A 140 4.28 5.98 1.05
CA HIS A 140 3.23 5.15 1.65
C HIS A 140 1.84 5.39 1.04
N ILE A 141 1.74 6.11 -0.09
CA ILE A 141 0.47 6.31 -0.80
C ILE A 141 0.33 5.20 -1.86
N PRO A 142 -0.82 4.50 -1.92
CA PRO A 142 -1.08 3.53 -2.99
C PRO A 142 -0.88 4.10 -4.39
N SER A 143 -0.38 3.27 -5.31
CA SER A 143 -0.03 3.73 -6.65
C SER A 143 -1.23 4.24 -7.46
N GLN A 144 -2.46 3.78 -7.17
CA GLN A 144 -3.68 4.27 -7.86
C GLN A 144 -3.97 5.77 -7.67
N PHE A 145 -3.34 6.43 -6.70
CA PHE A 145 -3.50 7.87 -6.52
C PHE A 145 -2.55 8.69 -7.39
N PHE A 146 -1.60 8.05 -8.06
CA PHE A 146 -0.75 8.69 -9.05
C PHE A 146 -1.38 8.60 -10.46
N PRO A 147 -1.13 9.59 -11.33
CA PRO A 147 -0.26 10.74 -11.14
C PRO A 147 -0.82 11.81 -10.18
N LEU A 148 0.04 12.33 -9.30
CA LEU A 148 -0.25 13.51 -8.50
C LEU A 148 0.50 14.71 -9.07
N GLY A 149 -0.23 15.80 -9.38
CA GLY A 149 0.40 16.97 -10.00
C GLY A 149 1.07 16.66 -11.35
N LYS A 150 0.53 15.71 -12.13
CA LYS A 150 1.08 15.20 -13.40
C LYS A 150 2.39 14.41 -13.28
N VAL A 151 2.76 13.98 -12.08
CA VAL A 151 3.92 13.13 -11.85
C VAL A 151 3.45 11.76 -11.39
N ASP A 152 3.80 10.74 -12.17
CA ASP A 152 3.68 9.35 -11.77
C ASP A 152 5.09 8.78 -11.50
N PRO A 153 5.46 8.54 -10.23
CA PRO A 153 6.76 8.00 -9.88
C PRO A 153 6.95 6.55 -10.34
N TYR A 154 5.88 5.84 -10.71
CA TYR A 154 5.89 4.45 -11.16
C TYR A 154 5.70 4.30 -12.68
N ALA A 155 5.51 5.40 -13.42
CA ALA A 155 5.45 5.36 -14.87
C ALA A 155 6.67 4.66 -15.48
N ASP A 156 6.41 3.91 -16.56
CA ASP A 156 7.40 3.18 -17.36
C ASP A 156 8.31 2.22 -16.57
N ALA A 157 7.82 1.71 -15.45
CA ALA A 157 8.50 0.75 -14.59
C ALA A 157 7.62 -0.46 -14.30
N ASP A 158 8.26 -1.56 -13.93
CA ASP A 158 7.57 -2.66 -13.26
C ASP A 158 7.63 -2.41 -11.76
N VAL A 159 6.54 -2.67 -11.07
CA VAL A 159 6.38 -2.37 -9.65
C VAL A 159 6.37 -3.66 -8.86
N PHE A 160 7.19 -3.71 -7.81
CA PHE A 160 7.08 -4.75 -6.80
C PHE A 160 6.76 -4.18 -5.43
N ALA A 161 6.07 -4.98 -4.63
CA ALA A 161 5.77 -4.68 -3.24
C ALA A 161 5.99 -5.92 -2.38
N VAL A 162 6.08 -5.69 -1.07
CA VAL A 162 6.14 -6.77 -0.08
C VAL A 162 4.89 -6.70 0.78
N VAL A 163 4.29 -7.86 1.00
CA VAL A 163 3.15 -8.06 1.92
C VAL A 163 3.57 -9.00 3.05
N ARG A 164 2.83 -8.99 4.15
CA ARG A 164 3.02 -9.88 5.30
C ARG A 164 1.68 -10.33 5.86
N GLU A 165 1.68 -11.38 6.66
CA GLU A 165 0.54 -11.76 7.48
C GLU A 165 -0.01 -10.51 8.24
N PRO A 166 -1.32 -10.23 8.14
CA PRO A 166 -1.90 -8.97 8.61
C PRO A 166 -1.72 -8.66 10.11
N LEU A 167 -1.84 -9.64 11.01
CA LEU A 167 -1.67 -9.41 12.46
C LEU A 167 -0.21 -9.16 12.83
N ASP A 168 0.69 -9.88 12.20
CA ASP A 168 2.13 -9.70 12.30
C ASP A 168 2.59 -8.32 11.84
N ARG A 169 1.94 -7.78 10.79
CA ARG A 169 2.16 -6.42 10.30
C ARG A 169 1.73 -5.40 11.36
N ILE A 170 0.55 -5.54 11.96
CA ILE A 170 0.06 -4.56 12.92
C ILE A 170 0.82 -4.57 14.24
N LEU A 171 1.27 -5.75 14.70
CA LEU A 171 2.16 -5.83 15.86
C LEU A 171 3.49 -5.12 15.59
N SER A 172 4.03 -5.27 14.38
CA SER A 172 5.23 -4.53 13.96
C SER A 172 5.00 -3.01 13.97
N GLU A 173 3.79 -2.56 13.64
CA GLU A 173 3.41 -1.14 13.71
C GLU A 173 3.38 -0.64 15.15
N PHE A 174 2.68 -1.35 16.05
CA PHE A 174 2.64 -1.01 17.47
C PHE A 174 4.04 -0.83 18.06
N TYR A 175 4.92 -1.82 17.86
CA TYR A 175 6.30 -1.75 18.33
C TYR A 175 7.05 -0.58 17.72
N TYR A 176 6.86 -0.30 16.44
CA TYR A 176 7.53 0.81 15.78
C TYR A 176 7.08 2.13 16.38
N VAL A 177 5.78 2.40 16.45
CA VAL A 177 5.25 3.66 16.99
C VAL A 177 5.68 3.86 18.43
N CYS A 178 5.63 2.81 19.26
CA CYS A 178 6.05 2.89 20.66
C CYS A 178 7.57 2.98 20.85
N SER A 179 8.38 2.52 19.89
CA SER A 179 9.84 2.60 19.98
C SER A 179 10.43 3.89 19.42
N LEU A 180 9.68 4.66 18.62
CA LEU A 180 10.14 5.94 18.08
C LEU A 180 10.57 6.89 19.22
N ARG A 181 11.76 7.49 19.08
CA ARG A 181 12.36 8.42 20.06
C ARG A 181 12.39 9.86 19.56
N HIS A 182 11.43 10.24 18.73
CA HIS A 182 11.48 11.53 18.05
C HIS A 182 10.43 12.48 18.57
N GLU A 183 10.85 13.34 19.50
CA GLU A 183 10.03 14.42 20.05
C GLU A 183 9.73 15.50 19.01
N ASP A 184 10.63 15.69 18.03
CA ASP A 184 10.61 16.85 17.13
C ASP A 184 9.57 16.78 16.00
N TRP A 185 9.10 15.60 15.59
CA TRP A 185 8.27 15.46 14.38
C TRP A 185 7.02 14.58 14.53
N ARG A 186 6.85 13.88 15.65
CA ARG A 186 5.61 13.16 15.96
C ARG A 186 5.44 13.11 17.48
N PRO A 187 4.35 13.64 18.06
CA PRO A 187 4.14 13.52 19.50
C PRO A 187 4.12 12.05 19.91
N TYR A 188 4.51 11.76 21.15
CA TYR A 188 4.41 10.42 21.72
C TYR A 188 2.98 9.91 21.55
N GLN A 189 2.83 8.88 20.71
CA GLN A 189 1.55 8.21 20.45
C GLN A 189 1.35 6.99 21.32
N CYS A 190 2.30 6.74 22.24
CA CYS A 190 2.34 5.55 23.04
C CYS A 190 3.03 5.82 24.36
N ASP A 191 2.49 5.23 25.42
CA ASP A 191 3.11 5.06 26.74
C ASP A 191 4.10 3.89 26.68
N LYS A 192 5.39 4.19 26.78
CA LYS A 192 6.47 3.19 26.65
C LYS A 192 6.59 2.30 27.86
N ASP A 193 6.18 2.78 29.03
CA ASP A 193 6.25 2.00 30.27
C ASP A 193 5.25 0.83 30.23
N ARG A 194 4.25 0.93 29.35
CA ARG A 194 3.20 -0.07 29.12
C ARG A 194 3.43 -0.91 27.86
N LEU A 195 4.59 -0.82 27.21
CA LEU A 195 4.91 -1.46 25.92
C LEU A 195 4.67 -2.98 25.93
N PHE A 196 4.80 -3.62 27.09
CA PHE A 196 4.71 -5.07 27.26
C PHE A 196 3.41 -5.51 27.94
N GLU A 197 2.43 -4.62 28.12
CA GLU A 197 1.13 -4.95 28.67
C GLU A 197 0.14 -5.36 27.56
N PRO A 198 -0.40 -6.60 27.55
CA PRO A 198 -1.37 -7.03 26.55
C PRO A 198 -2.62 -6.15 26.49
N GLU A 199 -3.15 -5.75 27.65
CA GLU A 199 -4.32 -4.87 27.72
C GLU A 199 -4.05 -3.51 27.06
N TYR A 200 -2.85 -2.96 27.25
CA TYR A 200 -2.47 -1.69 26.64
C TYR A 200 -2.33 -1.81 25.12
N LEU A 201 -1.71 -2.89 24.62
CA LEU A 201 -1.63 -3.21 23.20
C LEU A 201 -3.02 -3.22 22.55
N ASN A 202 -3.96 -3.99 23.11
CA ASN A 202 -5.31 -4.14 22.57
C ASN A 202 -6.06 -2.80 22.56
N ASN A 203 -6.07 -2.08 23.68
CA ASN A 203 -6.68 -0.76 23.78
C ASN A 203 -6.06 0.27 22.81
N TRP A 204 -4.75 0.21 22.60
CA TRP A 204 -4.08 1.09 21.64
C TRP A 204 -4.50 0.78 20.21
N LEU A 205 -4.49 -0.50 19.83
CA LEU A 205 -4.86 -0.96 18.49
C LEU A 205 -6.32 -0.65 18.16
N GLN A 206 -7.26 -0.98 19.05
CA GLN A 206 -8.68 -0.71 18.85
C GLN A 206 -8.95 0.78 18.61
N ARG A 207 -8.39 1.67 19.44
CA ARG A 207 -8.52 3.13 19.26
C ARG A 207 -7.94 3.60 17.93
N LYS A 208 -6.79 3.05 17.52
CA LYS A 208 -6.15 3.42 16.25
C LYS A 208 -6.99 3.04 15.04
N ILE A 209 -7.62 1.85 15.06
CA ILE A 209 -8.50 1.41 13.98
C ILE A 209 -9.82 2.19 13.97
N GLN A 210 -10.45 2.37 15.12
CA GLN A 210 -11.71 3.11 15.24
C GLN A 210 -11.58 4.58 14.82
N ALA A 211 -10.38 5.17 14.93
CA ALA A 211 -10.12 6.52 14.48
C ALA A 211 -9.97 6.63 12.95
N GLN A 212 -9.76 5.53 12.23
CA GLN A 212 -9.60 5.56 10.76
C GLN A 212 -10.95 5.78 10.08
N PRO A 213 -11.02 6.63 9.05
CA PRO A 213 -12.20 6.70 8.19
C PRO A 213 -12.55 5.34 7.59
N GLU A 214 -13.85 5.05 7.44
CA GLU A 214 -14.31 3.82 6.80
C GLU A 214 -14.06 3.83 5.30
N THR A 215 -14.28 4.97 4.66
CA THR A 215 -14.16 5.11 3.21
C THR A 215 -12.71 5.38 2.80
N PRO A 216 -12.16 4.65 1.80
CA PRO A 216 -10.90 5.01 1.16
C PRO A 216 -10.93 6.46 0.64
N SER A 217 -9.98 7.28 1.07
CA SER A 217 -9.86 8.68 0.66
C SER A 217 -8.40 9.15 0.76
N ALA A 218 -8.01 10.15 -0.03
CA ALA A 218 -6.66 10.72 0.07
C ALA A 218 -6.31 11.16 1.50
N GLU A 219 -7.27 11.77 2.22
CA GLU A 219 -7.12 12.16 3.63
C GLU A 219 -6.82 10.95 4.54
N ARG A 220 -7.52 9.83 4.33
CA ARG A 220 -7.27 8.59 5.08
C ARG A 220 -5.85 8.07 4.90
N TYR A 221 -5.28 8.11 3.69
CA TYR A 221 -3.89 7.67 3.49
C TYR A 221 -2.87 8.65 4.06
N LEU A 222 -3.25 9.92 4.21
CA LEU A 222 -2.41 10.91 4.90
C LEU A 222 -2.49 10.75 6.42
N MET A 223 -3.60 10.23 6.96
CA MET A 223 -3.74 9.87 8.36
C MET A 223 -2.77 8.75 8.74
N ASP A 224 -1.98 8.98 9.79
CA ASP A 224 -0.91 8.07 10.23
C ASP A 224 0.02 7.63 9.09
N PHE A 225 0.16 8.44 8.03
CA PHE A 225 1.02 8.18 6.89
C PHE A 225 0.79 6.82 6.22
N GLY A 226 -0.47 6.36 6.19
CA GLY A 226 -0.86 5.11 5.53
C GLY A 226 -0.49 3.84 6.31
N HIS A 227 0.02 3.96 7.54
CA HIS A 227 0.46 2.80 8.33
C HIS A 227 -0.70 1.85 8.74
N PHE A 228 -1.93 2.35 8.75
CA PHE A 228 -3.13 1.56 9.03
C PHE A 228 -3.94 1.24 7.76
N THR A 229 -3.41 1.55 6.59
CA THR A 229 -4.05 1.20 5.32
C THR A 229 -3.94 -0.32 5.06
N PRO A 230 -5.02 -1.02 4.67
CA PRO A 230 -4.96 -2.41 4.22
C PRO A 230 -3.93 -2.59 3.10
N GLN A 231 -3.20 -3.71 3.14
CA GLN A 231 -2.18 -4.03 2.14
C GLN A 231 -2.81 -4.22 0.76
N SER A 232 -4.02 -4.79 0.69
CA SER A 232 -4.76 -5.02 -0.54
C SER A 232 -4.97 -3.72 -1.32
N GLU A 233 -5.24 -2.61 -0.61
CA GLU A 233 -5.43 -1.28 -1.20
C GLU A 233 -4.15 -0.71 -1.84
N PHE A 234 -2.96 -1.27 -1.57
CA PHE A 234 -1.73 -0.93 -2.30
C PHE A 234 -1.51 -1.81 -3.54
N ILE A 235 -2.05 -3.03 -3.52
CA ILE A 235 -1.87 -4.01 -4.59
C ILE A 235 -2.95 -3.82 -5.67
N PHE A 236 -4.17 -3.49 -5.26
CA PHE A 236 -5.35 -3.37 -6.11
C PHE A 236 -5.94 -1.96 -5.99
N GLY A 237 -6.19 -1.35 -7.14
CA GLY A 237 -6.90 -0.10 -7.28
C GLY A 237 -8.40 -0.31 -7.49
N PRO A 238 -9.12 0.75 -7.87
CA PRO A 238 -10.56 0.68 -8.17
C PRO A 238 -10.88 -0.40 -9.22
N ASN A 239 -11.99 -1.11 -9.03
CA ASN A 239 -12.42 -2.20 -9.91
C ASN A 239 -11.40 -3.36 -10.01
N GLU A 240 -10.70 -3.66 -8.90
CA GLU A 240 -9.75 -4.79 -8.80
C GLU A 240 -8.58 -4.71 -9.78
N VAL A 241 -8.28 -3.52 -10.30
CA VAL A 241 -7.13 -3.32 -11.18
C VAL A 241 -5.85 -3.53 -10.38
N ARG A 242 -5.05 -4.53 -10.76
CA ARG A 242 -3.76 -4.80 -10.15
C ARG A 242 -2.77 -3.69 -10.49
N MET A 243 -2.26 -3.02 -9.47
CA MET A 243 -1.34 -1.88 -9.57
C MET A 243 0.13 -2.25 -9.29
N VAL A 244 0.38 -3.49 -8.86
CA VAL A 244 1.71 -4.02 -8.51
C VAL A 244 1.95 -5.30 -9.30
N ASP A 245 3.01 -5.32 -10.12
CA ASP A 245 3.36 -6.46 -10.97
C ASP A 245 3.86 -7.66 -10.15
N TYR A 246 4.73 -7.43 -9.16
CA TYR A 246 5.33 -8.49 -8.34
C TYR A 246 5.02 -8.30 -6.85
N VAL A 247 4.33 -9.26 -6.25
CA VAL A 247 4.03 -9.26 -4.82
C VAL A 247 4.85 -10.33 -4.13
N LEU A 248 5.76 -9.92 -3.24
CA LEU A 248 6.57 -10.82 -2.44
C LEU A 248 5.96 -10.97 -1.05
N PHE A 249 5.96 -12.19 -0.50
CA PHE A 249 5.48 -12.46 0.84
C PHE A 249 6.63 -12.44 1.85
N MET A 250 6.46 -11.75 2.98
CA MET A 250 7.45 -11.63 4.05
C MET A 250 7.33 -12.81 5.03
N ASP A 251 7.70 -14.00 4.54
CA ASP A 251 7.84 -15.24 5.32
C ASP A 251 9.28 -15.77 5.26
N ASP A 252 9.48 -17.02 5.64
CA ASP A 252 10.78 -17.71 5.60
C ASP A 252 11.37 -17.83 4.18
N SER A 253 10.54 -17.74 3.14
CA SER A 253 10.95 -17.78 1.73
C SER A 253 11.34 -16.41 1.18
N PHE A 254 11.04 -15.32 1.89
CA PHE A 254 11.17 -13.94 1.42
C PHE A 254 12.55 -13.64 0.80
N GLY A 255 13.63 -14.02 1.49
CA GLY A 255 14.99 -13.78 1.00
C GLY A 255 15.29 -14.45 -0.34
N LYS A 256 14.79 -15.67 -0.53
CA LYS A 256 14.93 -16.41 -1.80
C LYS A 256 14.11 -15.77 -2.91
N SER A 257 12.84 -15.43 -2.63
CA SER A 257 11.94 -14.81 -3.61
C SER A 257 12.43 -13.42 -4.03
N PHE A 258 12.96 -12.63 -3.09
CA PHE A 258 13.60 -11.36 -3.38
C PHE A 258 14.82 -11.54 -4.27
N ASP A 259 15.73 -12.46 -3.93
CA ASP A 259 16.93 -12.73 -4.71
C ASP A 259 16.63 -13.18 -6.14
N GLN A 260 15.56 -13.98 -6.32
CA GLN A 260 15.10 -14.40 -7.63
C GLN A 260 14.56 -13.23 -8.46
N LEU A 261 13.77 -12.34 -7.85
CA LEU A 261 13.28 -11.13 -8.52
C LEU A 261 14.43 -10.21 -8.91
N MET A 262 15.39 -9.98 -8.02
CA MET A 262 16.57 -9.17 -8.31
C MET A 262 17.38 -9.76 -9.47
N ALA A 263 17.55 -11.08 -9.51
CA ALA A 263 18.23 -11.75 -10.61
C ALA A 263 17.50 -11.57 -11.96
N ALA A 264 16.17 -11.64 -11.96
CA ALA A 264 15.36 -11.45 -13.16
C ALA A 264 15.49 -10.04 -13.76
N PHE A 265 15.84 -9.03 -12.95
CA PHE A 265 16.05 -7.64 -13.36
C PHE A 265 17.54 -7.25 -13.46
N GLU A 266 18.46 -8.21 -13.48
CA GLU A 266 19.92 -7.97 -13.53
C GLU A 266 20.45 -7.11 -12.36
N LEU A 267 19.79 -7.21 -11.21
CA LEU A 267 20.10 -6.53 -9.93
C LEU A 267 20.66 -7.50 -8.89
N SER A 268 21.31 -8.59 -9.31
CA SER A 268 21.77 -9.67 -8.42
C SER A 268 22.75 -9.21 -7.33
N GLU A 269 23.37 -8.05 -7.47
CA GLU A 269 24.20 -7.41 -6.46
C GLU A 269 23.41 -6.84 -5.26
N ILE A 270 22.11 -6.58 -5.43
CA ILE A 270 21.22 -6.11 -4.37
C ILE A 270 20.76 -7.33 -3.58
N LYS A 271 21.29 -7.46 -2.36
CA LYS A 271 20.95 -8.55 -1.43
C LYS A 271 20.44 -7.99 -0.12
N ILE A 272 19.29 -8.49 0.33
CA ILE A 272 18.79 -8.15 1.67
C ILE A 272 19.72 -8.79 2.70
N LYS A 273 20.34 -7.95 3.51
CA LYS A 273 21.05 -8.40 4.72
C LYS A 273 20.02 -8.62 5.82
N LYS A 274 20.29 -9.55 6.73
CA LYS A 274 19.47 -9.74 7.94
C LYS A 274 19.37 -8.39 8.66
N PHE A 275 18.17 -7.80 8.65
CA PHE A 275 17.91 -6.51 9.25
C PHE A 275 17.11 -6.71 10.54
N ASN A 276 17.62 -6.16 11.64
CA ASN A 276 16.86 -6.10 12.87
C ASN A 276 15.89 -4.93 12.77
N ALA A 277 14.59 -5.22 12.72
CA ALA A 277 13.55 -4.18 12.72
C ALA A 277 13.78 -3.19 13.88
N LEU A 278 13.49 -1.92 13.68
CA LEU A 278 13.42 -0.94 14.78
C LEU A 278 12.49 -1.47 15.87
N GLY A 279 12.90 -1.41 17.14
CA GLY A 279 12.21 -2.08 18.24
C GLY A 279 12.72 -3.49 18.55
N ALA A 280 13.57 -4.11 17.72
CA ALA A 280 14.09 -5.45 17.97
C ALA A 280 15.05 -5.55 19.16
N LYS A 281 15.71 -4.44 19.54
CA LYS A 281 16.64 -4.43 20.68
C LYS A 281 15.90 -4.31 22.01
N GLU A 282 14.71 -3.73 21.97
CA GLU A 282 13.80 -3.52 23.09
C GLU A 282 13.01 -4.81 23.44
N ARG A 283 13.10 -5.84 22.59
CA ARG A 283 12.35 -7.09 22.74
C ARG A 283 13.29 -8.21 23.19
N THR A 284 12.95 -8.86 24.30
CA THR A 284 13.47 -10.19 24.62
C THR A 284 12.43 -11.24 24.21
N VAL A 285 12.79 -12.53 24.25
CA VAL A 285 11.82 -13.62 24.01
C VAL A 285 10.64 -13.52 24.98
N ASP A 286 10.90 -13.10 26.23
CA ASP A 286 9.90 -13.07 27.30
C ASP A 286 9.04 -11.80 27.31
N THR A 287 9.51 -10.70 26.73
CA THR A 287 8.75 -9.42 26.67
C THR A 287 8.06 -9.20 25.33
N HIS A 288 8.22 -10.11 24.37
CA HIS A 288 7.64 -9.95 23.04
C HIS A 288 6.16 -10.34 23.00
N LEU A 289 5.28 -9.33 23.10
CA LEU A 289 3.89 -9.43 22.66
C LEU A 289 3.83 -9.90 21.22
N ASN A 290 2.93 -10.82 20.98
CA ASN A 290 2.71 -11.51 19.71
C ASN A 290 1.20 -11.70 19.49
N VAL A 291 0.81 -12.37 18.40
CA VAL A 291 -0.59 -12.54 18.00
C VAL A 291 -1.47 -13.21 19.08
N THR A 292 -0.91 -14.04 19.96
CA THR A 292 -1.66 -14.70 21.04
C THR A 292 -2.05 -13.74 22.18
N HIS A 293 -1.48 -12.53 22.19
CA HIS A 293 -1.81 -11.49 23.17
C HIS A 293 -2.94 -10.57 22.68
N LEU A 294 -3.44 -10.77 21.46
CA LEU A 294 -4.60 -10.05 20.94
C LEU A 294 -5.88 -10.66 21.49
N ASP A 295 -6.73 -9.83 22.09
CA ASP A 295 -8.02 -10.26 22.59
C ASP A 295 -9.05 -10.43 21.47
N ARG A 296 -10.17 -11.07 21.80
CA ARG A 296 -11.24 -11.37 20.85
C ARG A 296 -11.81 -10.11 20.20
N GLU A 297 -11.94 -9.02 20.95
CA GLU A 297 -12.50 -7.77 20.46
C GLU A 297 -11.58 -7.13 19.41
N THR A 298 -10.28 -7.06 19.72
CA THR A 298 -9.26 -6.57 18.80
C THR A 298 -9.24 -7.43 17.54
N LEU A 299 -9.15 -8.76 17.68
CA LEU A 299 -9.20 -9.66 16.53
C LEU A 299 -10.45 -9.43 15.67
N SER A 300 -11.63 -9.26 16.28
CA SER A 300 -12.88 -8.99 15.55
C SER A 300 -12.82 -7.69 14.75
N VAL A 301 -12.32 -6.60 15.35
CA VAL A 301 -12.17 -5.30 14.69
C VAL A 301 -11.20 -5.42 13.51
N PHE A 302 -10.09 -6.13 13.67
CA PHE A 302 -9.11 -6.34 12.60
C PHE A 302 -9.65 -7.22 11.48
N HIS A 303 -10.29 -8.35 11.79
CA HIS A 303 -10.89 -9.20 10.76
C HIS A 303 -11.96 -8.47 9.95
N SER A 304 -12.72 -7.58 10.58
CA SER A 304 -13.68 -6.75 9.85
C SER A 304 -12.98 -5.71 8.96
N LYS A 305 -11.99 -4.97 9.50
CA LYS A 305 -11.35 -3.86 8.79
C LYS A 305 -10.41 -4.34 7.67
N TYR A 306 -9.74 -5.45 7.89
CA TYR A 306 -8.71 -6.02 7.01
C TYR A 306 -9.16 -7.35 6.40
N ALA A 307 -10.47 -7.55 6.21
CA ALA A 307 -11.03 -8.81 5.71
C ALA A 307 -10.36 -9.29 4.41
N GLU A 308 -10.13 -8.35 3.48
CA GLU A 308 -9.49 -8.64 2.20
C GLU A 308 -8.01 -9.01 2.37
N ASP A 309 -7.27 -8.30 3.22
CA ASP A 309 -5.89 -8.65 3.58
C ASP A 309 -5.81 -10.07 4.16
N PHE A 310 -6.76 -10.48 5.00
CA PHE A 310 -6.80 -11.85 5.53
C PHE A 310 -7.11 -12.88 4.45
N ALA A 311 -8.03 -12.58 3.54
CA ALA A 311 -8.37 -13.47 2.44
C ALA A 311 -7.18 -13.69 1.48
N LEU A 312 -6.42 -12.64 1.21
CA LEU A 312 -5.31 -12.66 0.24
C LEU A 312 -3.96 -13.04 0.86
N PHE A 313 -3.69 -12.59 2.09
CA PHE A 313 -2.36 -12.61 2.70
C PHE A 313 -2.34 -13.25 4.10
N GLY A 314 -3.50 -13.61 4.65
CA GLY A 314 -3.57 -14.32 5.92
C GLY A 314 -3.04 -15.73 5.77
N THR A 315 -2.19 -16.17 6.71
CA THR A 315 -2.10 -17.60 6.96
C THR A 315 -3.46 -18.05 7.49
N LYS A 316 -3.92 -19.26 7.16
CA LYS A 316 -5.15 -19.81 7.72
C LYS A 316 -4.93 -20.01 9.22
N LEU A 317 -5.13 -18.96 10.01
CA LEU A 317 -5.24 -19.06 11.45
C LEU A 317 -6.48 -19.91 11.71
N GLU A 318 -6.27 -21.18 12.08
CA GLU A 318 -7.32 -21.95 12.71
C GLU A 318 -7.66 -21.22 14.01
N VAL A 319 -8.75 -20.44 13.99
CA VAL A 319 -9.32 -19.82 15.18
C VAL A 319 -9.66 -20.98 16.13
N ARG A 320 -8.84 -21.15 17.17
CA ARG A 320 -9.09 -22.13 18.23
C ARG A 320 -10.05 -21.58 19.28
#